data_AF-A0A0F8XNX0-F1
#
_entry.id   AF-A0A0F8XNX0-F1
#
_cell.length_a   1.000
_cell.length_b   1.000
_cell.length_c   1.000
_cell.angle_alpha   90.00
_cell.angle_beta   90.00
_cell.angle_gamma   90.00
#
_symmetry.space_group_name_H-M   'P 1'
#
loop_
_entity.id
_entity.type
_entity.pdbx_description
1 polymer ?
#
loop_
_entity_poly.entity_id
_entity_poly.type
_entity_poly.pdbx_seq_one_letter_code
_entity_poly.pdbx_strand_id
1 'polypeptide(L)'
;VTASDMRTIMSGQMYSKPRESLFINWVYENYDKVAANLPPFFVPNLPNFTTSACSASSLAKTQSFFMSKIADEPGYARTLSKLEESVKNCIALKERELASVNSFLKR
;
A
#
# COMPACT_ATOMS: atom_id res chain seq x y z
N VAL A 1 5.38 -14.69 15.43
CA VAL A 1 5.22 -13.66 14.37
C VAL A 1 5.38 -12.29 14.99
N THR A 2 6.45 -11.59 14.62
CA THR A 2 6.79 -10.23 15.06
C THR A 2 6.37 -9.20 14.01
N ALA A 3 6.50 -7.91 14.34
CA ALA A 3 6.32 -6.83 13.36
C ALA A 3 7.27 -6.94 12.16
N SER A 4 8.50 -7.40 12.39
CA SER A 4 9.50 -7.62 11.32
C SER A 4 9.08 -8.77 10.39
N ASP A 5 8.59 -9.88 10.97
CA ASP A 5 8.12 -11.04 10.21
C ASP A 5 6.95 -10.64 9.31
N MET A 6 5.97 -9.91 9.85
CA MET A 6 4.80 -9.46 9.09
C MET A 6 5.17 -8.56 7.93
N ARG A 7 6.09 -7.62 8.14
CA ARG A 7 6.56 -6.74 7.06
C ARG A 7 7.20 -7.55 5.93
N THR A 8 8.00 -8.56 6.28
CA THR A 8 8.66 -9.44 5.30
C THR A 8 7.64 -10.27 4.52
N ILE A 9 6.71 -10.93 5.21
CA ILE A 9 5.66 -11.77 4.61
C ILE A 9 4.79 -10.95 3.64
N MET A 10 4.36 -9.75 4.05
CA MET A 10 3.50 -8.89 3.24
C MET A 10 4.26 -8.29 2.05
N SER A 11 5.48 -7.80 2.27
CA SER A 11 6.29 -7.22 1.19
C SER A 11 6.67 -8.26 0.12
N GLY A 12 6.83 -9.53 0.50
CA GLY A 12 7.06 -10.62 -0.45
C GLY A 12 5.94 -10.77 -1.48
N GLN A 13 4.69 -10.39 -1.14
CA GLN A 13 3.57 -10.42 -2.08
C GLN A 13 3.69 -9.35 -3.18
N MET A 14 4.53 -8.33 -2.97
CA MET A 14 4.72 -7.20 -3.88
C MET A 14 5.83 -7.45 -4.93
N TYR A 15 6.42 -8.65 -4.96
CA TYR A 15 7.62 -8.95 -5.77
C TYR A 15 7.44 -8.76 -7.28
N SER A 16 6.26 -9.10 -7.81
CA SER A 16 5.92 -8.91 -9.22
C SER A 16 4.58 -8.21 -9.37
N LYS A 17 4.39 -7.45 -10.46
CA LYS A 17 3.13 -6.72 -10.72
C LYS A 17 1.88 -7.61 -10.76
N PRO A 18 1.92 -8.82 -11.36
CA PRO A 18 0.78 -9.73 -11.31
C PRO A 18 0.47 -10.19 -9.87
N ARG A 19 1.50 -10.54 -9.09
CA ARG A 19 1.32 -11.00 -7.70
C ARG A 19 0.81 -9.90 -6.79
N GLU A 20 1.38 -8.70 -6.90
CA GLU A 20 0.93 -7.49 -6.21
C GLU A 20 -0.57 -7.28 -6.46
N SER A 21 -0.99 -7.28 -7.72
CA SER A 21 -2.38 -7.05 -8.10
C SER A 21 -3.33 -8.12 -7.55
N LEU A 22 -2.93 -9.40 -7.63
CA LEU A 22 -3.71 -10.51 -7.06
C LEU A 22 -3.84 -10.39 -5.54
N PHE A 23 -2.75 -10.08 -4.85
CA PHE A 23 -2.74 -9.92 -3.40
C PHE A 23 -3.62 -8.74 -2.96
N ILE A 24 -3.49 -7.58 -3.60
CA ILE A 24 -4.28 -6.39 -3.28
C ILE A 24 -5.78 -6.70 -3.42
N ASN A 25 -6.19 -7.33 -4.54
CA ASN A 25 -7.58 -7.70 -4.75
C ASN A 25 -8.07 -8.71 -3.71
N TRP A 26 -7.27 -9.73 -3.43
CA TRP A 26 -7.61 -10.73 -2.41
C TRP A 26 -7.80 -10.11 -1.02
N VAL A 27 -6.97 -9.12 -0.63
CA VAL A 27 -7.13 -8.38 0.63
C VAL A 27 -8.47 -7.65 0.68
N TYR A 28 -8.88 -6.97 -0.39
CA TYR A 28 -10.18 -6.29 -0.42
C TYR A 28 -11.35 -7.27 -0.35
N GLU A 29 -11.28 -8.38 -1.08
CA GLU A 29 -12.33 -9.41 -1.12
C GLU A 29 -12.47 -10.19 0.19
N ASN A 30 -11.39 -10.30 0.98
CA ASN A 30 -11.33 -11.12 2.18
C ASN A 30 -11.02 -10.32 3.44
N TYR A 31 -11.23 -9.00 3.43
CA TYR A 31 -10.76 -8.09 4.46
C TYR A 31 -11.08 -8.56 5.88
N ASP A 32 -12.32 -8.95 6.17
CA ASP A 32 -12.72 -9.35 7.53
C ASP A 32 -11.91 -10.55 8.03
N LYS A 33 -11.69 -11.53 7.15
CA LYS A 33 -10.85 -12.71 7.46
C LYS A 33 -9.39 -12.31 7.60
N VAL A 34 -8.89 -11.43 6.75
CA VAL A 34 -7.51 -10.94 6.84
C VAL A 34 -7.30 -10.23 8.16
N ALA A 35 -8.10 -9.20 8.46
CA ALA A 35 -8.00 -8.41 9.67
C ALA A 35 -8.08 -9.29 10.94
N ALA A 36 -9.01 -10.26 10.98
CA ALA A 36 -9.16 -11.17 12.11
C ALA A 36 -7.97 -12.11 12.33
N ASN A 37 -7.21 -12.45 11.27
CA ASN A 37 -6.07 -13.36 11.35
C ASN A 37 -4.71 -12.63 11.44
N LEU A 38 -4.70 -11.30 11.34
CA LEU A 38 -3.49 -10.51 11.55
C LEU A 38 -3.26 -10.27 13.03
N PRO A 39 -2.00 -10.25 13.48
CA PRO A 39 -1.69 -9.76 14.82
C PRO A 39 -2.27 -8.35 15.00
N PRO A 40 -2.95 -8.03 16.12
CA PRO A 40 -3.62 -6.74 16.31
C PRO A 40 -2.71 -5.53 16.06
N PHE A 41 -1.44 -5.60 16.47
CA PHE A 41 -0.45 -4.52 16.25
C PHE A 41 -0.16 -4.25 14.76
N PHE A 42 -0.47 -5.20 13.88
CA PHE A 42 -0.19 -5.10 12.45
C PHE A 42 -1.39 -4.66 11.63
N VAL A 43 -2.62 -4.89 12.11
CA VAL A 43 -3.86 -4.52 11.41
C VAL A 43 -3.83 -3.08 10.90
N PRO A 44 -3.42 -2.05 11.69
CA PRO A 44 -3.34 -0.67 11.21
C PRO A 44 -2.42 -0.43 10.00
N ASN A 45 -1.46 -1.32 9.75
CA ASN A 45 -0.49 -1.20 8.67
C ASN A 45 -0.99 -1.79 7.35
N LEU A 46 -2.13 -2.50 7.35
CA LEU A 46 -2.66 -3.17 6.16
C LEU A 46 -2.82 -2.27 4.92
N PRO A 47 -3.24 -0.98 5.03
CA PRO A 47 -3.35 -0.10 3.86
C PRO A 47 -2.05 0.05 3.06
N ASN A 48 -0.88 -0.04 3.71
CA ASN A 48 0.43 0.07 3.04
C ASN A 48 0.66 -1.01 1.96
N PHE A 49 -0.08 -2.11 2.02
CA PHE A 49 0.06 -3.24 1.10
C PHE A 49 -1.09 -3.33 0.10
N THR A 50 -1.93 -2.29 0.03
CA THR A 50 -3.11 -2.25 -0.85
C THR A 50 -3.02 -1.18 -1.95
N THR A 51 -1.96 -0.37 -1.94
CA THR A 51 -1.70 0.62 -3.00
C THR A 51 -0.52 0.15 -3.86
N SER A 52 -0.74 0.08 -5.18
CA SER A 52 0.31 -0.30 -6.11
C SER A 52 1.18 0.90 -6.52
N ALA A 53 2.48 0.81 -6.24
CA ALA A 53 3.49 1.80 -6.66
C ALA A 53 3.03 3.26 -6.49
N CYS A 54 3.32 4.11 -7.47
CA CYS A 54 3.05 5.55 -7.47
C CYS A 54 1.77 5.83 -8.27
N SER A 55 0.68 5.15 -7.89
CA SER A 55 -0.60 5.16 -8.60
C SER A 55 -1.66 5.95 -7.82
N ALA A 56 -2.13 7.05 -8.40
CA ALA A 56 -3.20 7.86 -7.82
C ALA A 56 -4.53 7.09 -7.74
N SER A 57 -4.85 6.29 -8.75
CA SER A 57 -6.09 5.48 -8.76
C SER A 57 -6.07 4.37 -7.71
N SER A 58 -4.92 3.71 -7.51
CA SER A 58 -4.76 2.71 -6.45
C SER A 58 -4.86 3.34 -5.07
N LEU A 59 -4.25 4.52 -4.87
CA LEU A 59 -4.39 5.27 -3.61
C LEU A 59 -5.85 5.62 -3.31
N ALA A 60 -6.59 6.14 -4.30
CA ALA A 60 -8.00 6.49 -4.13
C ALA A 60 -8.85 5.27 -3.74
N LYS A 61 -8.61 4.11 -4.36
CA LYS A 61 -9.27 2.85 -3.99
C LYS A 61 -8.96 2.46 -2.54
N THR A 62 -7.69 2.48 -2.14
CA THR A 62 -7.26 2.21 -0.76
C THR A 62 -7.92 3.14 0.24
N GLN A 63 -7.90 4.46 -0.01
CA GLN A 63 -8.53 5.44 0.86
C GLN A 63 -10.02 5.18 0.99
N SER A 64 -10.74 5.04 -0.13
CA SER A 64 -12.18 4.76 -0.11
C SER A 64 -12.52 3.50 0.68
N PHE A 65 -11.71 2.43 0.55
CA PHE A 65 -11.97 1.17 1.24
C PHE A 65 -11.78 1.26 2.75
N PHE A 66 -10.67 1.86 3.21
CA PHE A 66 -10.27 1.88 4.61
C PHE A 66 -10.83 3.07 5.41
N MET A 67 -11.19 4.19 4.78
CA MET A 67 -11.82 5.32 5.48
C MET A 67 -13.13 4.92 6.16
N SER A 68 -13.91 4.02 5.53
CA SER A 68 -15.15 3.47 6.11
C SER A 68 -14.93 2.64 7.39
N LYS A 69 -13.68 2.27 7.69
CA LYS A 69 -13.30 1.35 8.80
C LYS A 69 -12.54 2.04 9.92
N ILE A 70 -12.35 3.36 9.83
CA ILE A 70 -11.60 4.14 10.83
C ILE A 70 -12.30 4.10 12.21
N ALA A 71 -13.63 3.97 12.24
CA ALA A 71 -14.36 3.84 13.49
C ALA A 71 -13.97 2.57 14.27
N ASP A 72 -13.75 1.47 13.55
CA ASP A 72 -13.39 0.16 14.14
C ASP A 72 -11.87 0.04 14.37
N GLU A 73 -11.06 0.64 13.50
CA GLU A 73 -9.59 0.65 13.60
C GLU A 73 -9.05 2.07 13.37
N PRO A 74 -8.97 2.89 14.44
CA PRO A 74 -8.49 4.27 14.35
C PRO A 74 -7.07 4.41 13.80
N GLY A 75 -6.25 3.36 13.92
CA GLY A 75 -4.89 3.33 13.39
C GLY A 75 -4.82 3.54 11.87
N TYR A 76 -5.91 3.22 11.14
CA TYR A 76 -5.98 3.47 9.69
C TYR A 76 -5.87 4.93 9.31
N ALA A 77 -6.38 5.87 10.12
CA ALA A 77 -6.31 7.29 9.81
C ALA A 77 -4.85 7.75 9.63
N ARG A 78 -3.97 7.35 10.55
CA ARG A 78 -2.54 7.68 10.48
C ARG A 78 -1.85 7.03 9.28
N THR A 79 -2.16 5.76 9.02
CA THR A 79 -1.54 5.03 7.91
C THR A 79 -1.97 5.61 6.55
N LEU A 80 -3.26 5.93 6.38
CA LEU A 80 -3.78 6.50 5.15
C LEU A 80 -3.17 7.89 4.85
N SER A 81 -3.03 8.74 5.86
CA SER A 81 -2.40 10.06 5.70
C SER A 81 -0.93 9.93 5.23
N LYS A 82 -0.16 9.04 5.86
CA LYS A 82 1.24 8.79 5.45
C LYS A 82 1.33 8.19 4.05
N LEU A 83 0.42 7.28 3.71
CA LEU A 83 0.39 6.62 2.41
C LEU A 83 0.06 7.63 1.30
N GLU A 84 -0.88 8.53 1.54
CA GLU A 84 -1.21 9.62 0.62
C GLU A 84 0.00 10.50 0.34
N GLU A 85 0.70 10.96 1.39
CA GLU A 85 1.91 11.76 1.25
C GLU A 85 3.00 11.01 0.46
N SER A 86 3.26 9.75 0.81
CA SER A 86 4.27 8.92 0.15
C SER A 86 3.99 8.73 -1.34
N VAL A 87 2.73 8.44 -1.72
CA VAL A 87 2.35 8.24 -3.12
C VAL A 87 2.42 9.54 -3.90
N LYS A 88 1.92 10.66 -3.36
CA LYS A 88 2.02 11.98 -4.00
C LYS A 88 3.47 12.37 -4.24
N ASN A 89 4.34 12.17 -3.24
CA ASN A 89 5.77 12.43 -3.37
C ASN A 89 6.41 11.57 -4.45
N CYS A 90 6.06 10.28 -4.55
CA CYS A 90 6.60 9.44 -5.62
C CYS A 90 6.13 9.87 -7.01
N ILE A 91 4.84 10.21 -7.18
CA ILE A 91 4.31 10.70 -8.46
C ILE A 91 5.06 11.96 -8.89
N ALA A 92 5.18 12.94 -8.01
CA ALA A 92 5.88 14.19 -8.28
C ALA A 92 7.38 13.97 -8.61
N LEU A 93 8.04 13.04 -7.90
CA LEU A 93 9.43 12.67 -8.19
C LEU A 93 9.55 12.05 -9.59
N LYS A 94 8.66 11.12 -9.94
CA LYS A 94 8.65 10.50 -11.27
C LYS A 94 8.43 11.53 -12.37
N GLU A 95 7.44 12.40 -12.22
CA GLU A 95 7.13 13.44 -13.22
C GLU A 95 8.31 14.38 -13.44
N ARG A 96 8.99 14.79 -12.36
CA ARG A 96 10.13 15.71 -12.43
C ARG A 96 11.37 15.07 -13.05
N GLU A 97 11.69 13.84 -12.69
CA GLU A 97 13.01 13.25 -12.98
C GLU A 97 13.03 12.27 -14.16
N LEU A 98 11.86 11.78 -14.62
CA LEU A 98 11.80 10.71 -15.62
C LEU A 98 12.54 11.07 -16.92
N ALA A 99 12.43 12.31 -17.39
CA ALA A 99 13.13 12.76 -18.60
C ALA A 99 14.66 12.74 -18.41
N SER A 100 15.14 13.21 -17.26
CA SER A 100 16.57 13.21 -16.90
C SER A 100 17.14 11.79 -16.82
N VAL A 101 16.44 10.89 -16.11
CA VAL A 101 16.81 9.48 -16.00
C VAL A 101 16.83 8.79 -17.36
N ASN A 102 15.80 8.99 -18.19
CA ASN A 102 15.75 8.43 -19.53
C ASN A 102 16.89 8.94 -20.43
N SER A 103 17.29 10.20 -20.28
CA SER A 103 18.44 10.76 -21.00
C SER A 103 19.75 10.14 -20.54
N PHE A 104 19.91 9.87 -19.25
CA PHE A 104 21.12 9.24 -18.70
C PHE A 104 21.27 7.79 -19.18
N LEU A 105 20.19 7.00 -19.16
CA LEU A 105 20.20 5.57 -19.52
C LEU A 105 20.35 5.30 -21.03
N LYS A 106 20.15 6.31 -21.88
CA LYS A 106 20.36 6.21 -23.34
C LYS A 106 21.80 6.50 -23.76
N ARG A 107 22.64 6.91 -22.83
CA ARG A 107 24.09 7.05 -23.03
C ARG A 107 24.77 5.71 -22.79
#